data_AF-A0A9X8DJR4-F1
#
_entry.id   AF-A0A9X8DJR4-F1
#
_cell.length_a   1.000
_cell.length_b   1.000
_cell.length_c   1.000
_cell.angle_alpha   90.00
_cell.angle_beta   90.00
_cell.angle_gamma   90.00
#
_symmetry.space_group_name_H-M   'P 1'
#
loop_
_entity.id
_entity.type
_entity.pdbx_description
1 polymer ?
#
loop_
_entity_poly.entity_id
_entity_poly.type
_entity_poly.pdbx_seq_one_letter_code
_entity_poly.pdbx_strand_id
1 'polypeptide(L)'
;MVEVFISLSVLAAAATAGSVTELPESVTKLIDYSINPCDDFYQYACGAWYKDAVIPPDEHQVDTSFSKIYIENQAVLNKIFSDRTTKLGEFYQSCLDTATLSSLGLTPLEDSFKAIRS
;
A
#
# COMPACT_ATOMS: atom_id res chain seq x y z
N MET A 1 4.99 -56.60 39.69
CA MET A 1 5.61 -55.30 40.00
C MET A 1 5.95 -54.69 38.64
N VAL A 2 5.12 -53.77 38.15
CA VAL A 2 5.22 -53.22 36.79
C VAL A 2 6.12 -52.01 36.86
N GLU A 3 7.27 -52.05 36.18
CA GLU A 3 8.15 -50.89 36.06
C GLU A 3 7.65 -50.00 34.91
N VAL A 4 7.13 -48.84 35.29
CA VAL A 4 6.68 -47.81 34.34
C VAL A 4 7.89 -46.97 33.96
N PHE A 5 8.46 -47.25 32.79
CA PHE A 5 9.45 -46.37 32.16
C PHE A 5 8.74 -45.14 31.62
N ILE A 6 8.82 -44.02 32.35
CA ILE A 6 8.37 -42.72 31.87
C ILE A 6 9.39 -42.28 30.79
N SER A 7 9.02 -42.45 29.52
CA SER A 7 9.77 -41.84 28.42
C SER A 7 9.63 -40.32 28.56
N LEU A 8 10.76 -39.66 28.80
CA LEU A 8 10.85 -38.21 28.81
C LEU A 8 10.68 -37.72 27.37
N SER A 9 9.42 -37.53 26.99
CA SER A 9 8.90 -36.52 26.08
C SER A 9 9.96 -35.78 25.26
N VAL A 10 9.97 -36.12 23.97
CA VAL A 10 10.42 -35.27 22.86
C VAL A 10 9.79 -33.89 23.01
N LEU A 11 10.55 -32.88 23.46
CA LEU A 11 10.15 -31.48 23.32
C LEU A 11 11.37 -30.54 23.37
N ALA A 12 12.13 -30.52 22.28
CA ALA A 12 13.03 -29.42 21.98
C ALA A 12 13.17 -29.23 20.46
N ALA A 13 12.02 -29.02 19.79
CA ALA A 13 12.00 -28.31 18.51
C ALA A 13 11.47 -26.90 18.78
N ALA A 14 12.18 -26.15 19.63
CA ALA A 14 11.94 -24.72 19.78
C ALA A 14 12.48 -24.03 18.52
N ALA A 15 11.54 -23.62 17.67
CA ALA A 15 11.64 -22.65 16.59
C ALA A 15 13.07 -22.20 16.21
N THR A 16 13.60 -22.73 15.12
CA THR A 16 14.50 -21.95 14.26
C THR A 16 13.65 -20.94 13.46
N ALA A 17 12.96 -20.05 14.17
CA ALA A 17 12.60 -18.77 13.56
C ALA A 17 13.95 -18.08 13.28
N GLY A 18 14.35 -18.04 12.01
CA GLY A 18 15.65 -17.51 11.62
C GLY A 18 15.88 -16.14 12.25
N SER A 19 16.93 -16.01 13.04
CA SER A 19 17.34 -14.74 13.60
C SER A 19 17.76 -13.84 12.44
N VAL A 20 17.06 -12.72 12.24
CA VAL A 20 17.51 -11.69 11.29
C VAL A 20 18.74 -11.04 11.92
N THR A 21 19.93 -11.38 11.41
CA THR A 21 21.20 -10.83 11.89
C THR A 21 21.50 -9.46 11.31
N GLU A 22 20.94 -9.16 10.13
CA GLU A 22 21.11 -7.90 9.41
C GLU A 22 19.79 -7.45 8.81
N LEU A 23 19.56 -6.14 8.82
CA LEU A 23 18.40 -5.55 8.16
C LEU A 23 18.57 -5.64 6.63
N PRO A 24 17.48 -5.86 5.87
CA PRO A 24 17.57 -5.89 4.41
C PRO A 24 17.99 -4.51 3.87
N GLU A 25 18.64 -4.51 2.71
CA GLU A 25 19.11 -3.29 2.03
C GLU A 25 17.98 -2.26 1.83
N SER A 26 16.76 -2.74 1.57
CA SER A 26 15.57 -1.89 1.42
C SER A 26 15.27 -1.04 2.65
N VAL A 27 15.69 -1.49 3.84
CA VAL A 27 15.55 -0.79 5.12
C VAL A 27 16.81 0.02 5.43
N THR A 28 18.00 -0.56 5.30
CA THR A 28 19.24 0.13 5.70
C THR A 28 19.48 1.42 4.90
N LYS A 29 19.04 1.48 3.64
CA LYS A 29 19.14 2.69 2.82
C LYS A 29 18.26 3.86 3.28
N LEU A 30 17.29 3.62 4.17
CA LEU A 30 16.37 4.66 4.69
C LEU A 30 16.93 5.33 5.96
N ILE A 31 17.88 4.67 6.62
CA ILE A 31 18.40 5.03 7.94
C ILE A 31 19.45 6.15 7.81
N ASP A 32 19.31 7.19 8.63
CA ASP A 32 20.34 8.19 8.87
C ASP A 32 21.15 7.84 10.13
N TYR A 33 22.28 7.15 9.93
CA TYR A 33 23.17 6.72 11.01
C TYR A 33 23.87 7.86 11.76
N SER A 34 23.73 9.12 11.32
CA SER A 34 24.27 10.27 12.06
C SER A 34 23.38 10.72 13.22
N ILE A 35 22.13 10.23 13.29
CA ILE A 35 21.15 10.60 14.31
C ILE A 35 21.17 9.58 15.45
N ASN A 36 21.12 10.06 16.70
CA ASN A 36 20.95 9.17 17.85
C ASN A 36 19.50 8.65 17.90
N PRO A 37 19.25 7.33 17.79
CA PRO A 37 17.90 6.78 17.79
C PRO A 37 17.14 7.00 19.11
N CYS A 38 17.84 7.21 20.23
CA CYS A 38 17.20 7.50 21.51
C CYS A 38 16.66 8.93 21.62
N ASP A 39 17.14 9.84 20.76
CA ASP A 39 16.75 11.25 20.78
C ASP A 39 15.65 11.53 19.73
N ASP A 40 15.83 11.06 18.49
CA ASP A 40 14.83 11.14 17.43
C ASP A 40 14.87 9.89 16.56
N PHE A 41 14.02 8.91 16.92
CA PHE A 41 13.96 7.65 16.21
C PHE A 41 13.41 7.79 14.78
N TYR A 42 12.57 8.79 14.50
CA TYR A 42 12.02 8.98 13.16
C TYR A 42 13.12 9.47 12.21
N GLN A 43 13.89 10.48 12.62
CA GLN A 43 15.02 10.97 11.82
C GLN A 43 16.12 9.90 11.69
N TYR A 44 16.37 9.10 12.73
CA TYR A 44 17.26 7.95 12.58
C TYR A 44 16.74 6.94 11.56
N ALA A 45 15.49 6.46 11.68
CA ALA A 45 14.99 5.37 10.85
C ALA A 45 14.68 5.77 9.40
N CYS A 46 14.27 7.02 9.18
CA CYS A 46 13.75 7.50 7.89
C CYS A 46 14.51 8.71 7.34
N GLY A 47 15.47 9.29 8.07
CA GLY A 47 16.08 10.57 7.73
C GLY A 47 16.82 10.58 6.40
N ALA A 48 17.41 9.46 5.98
CA ALA A 48 18.05 9.37 4.66
C ALA A 48 17.02 9.46 3.53
N TRP A 49 15.88 8.79 3.67
CA TRP A 49 14.76 8.92 2.73
C TRP A 49 14.14 10.31 2.77
N TYR A 50 13.94 10.87 3.97
CA TYR A 50 13.27 12.15 4.17
C TYR A 50 14.00 13.31 3.47
N LYS A 51 15.33 13.25 3.38
CA LYS A 51 16.16 14.24 2.67
C LYS A 51 15.84 14.35 1.17
N ASP A 52 15.49 13.23 0.55
CA ASP A 52 15.27 13.14 -0.90
C ASP A 52 13.78 13.05 -1.27
N ALA A 53 12.89 12.87 -0.28
CA ALA A 53 11.47 12.71 -0.50
C ALA A 53 10.84 14.00 -1.06
N VAL A 54 10.17 13.88 -2.20
CA VAL A 54 9.40 14.96 -2.83
C VAL A 54 7.94 14.56 -2.88
N ILE A 55 7.06 15.42 -2.38
CA ILE A 55 5.61 15.24 -2.52
C ILE A 55 5.22 15.64 -3.95
N PRO A 56 4.65 14.72 -4.76
CA PRO A 56 4.16 15.05 -6.09
C PRO A 56 3.09 16.16 -6.09
N PRO A 57 2.93 16.95 -7.17
CA PRO A 57 1.99 18.08 -7.20
C PRO A 57 0.51 17.71 -7.00
N ASP A 58 0.14 16.47 -7.34
CA ASP A 58 -1.19 15.91 -7.24
C ASP A 58 -1.43 15.15 -5.91
N GLU A 59 -0.44 15.12 -5.03
CA GLU A 59 -0.49 14.44 -3.75
C GLU A 59 -0.32 15.41 -2.58
N HIS A 60 -0.89 15.07 -1.43
CA HIS A 60 -0.74 15.87 -0.22
C HIS A 60 0.37 15.34 0.70
N GLN A 61 0.78 14.09 0.51
CA GLN A 61 1.79 13.42 1.31
C GLN A 61 2.47 12.31 0.52
N VAL A 62 3.68 11.94 0.94
CA VAL A 62 4.36 10.72 0.50
C VAL A 62 4.98 10.03 1.70
N ASP A 63 5.03 8.70 1.69
CA ASP A 63 5.70 7.91 2.70
C ASP A 63 6.38 6.67 2.10
N THR A 64 7.21 5.98 2.89
CA THR A 64 7.99 4.81 2.44
C THR A 64 7.18 3.53 2.28
N SER A 65 5.93 3.51 2.74
CA SER A 65 5.11 2.32 2.95
C SER A 65 3.82 2.36 2.13
N PHE A 66 2.83 3.16 2.55
CA PHE A 66 1.50 3.21 1.96
C PHE A 66 1.49 3.87 0.59
N SER A 67 2.20 5.00 0.39
CA SER A 67 2.30 5.62 -0.93
C SER A 67 2.90 4.66 -1.96
N LYS A 68 3.95 3.92 -1.57
CA LYS A 68 4.57 2.92 -2.46
C LYS A 68 3.60 1.80 -2.83
N ILE A 69 2.93 1.21 -1.84
CA ILE A 69 1.95 0.14 -2.07
C ILE A 69 0.79 0.65 -2.94
N TYR A 70 0.32 1.87 -2.71
CA TYR A 70 -0.73 2.49 -3.49
C TYR A 70 -0.32 2.62 -4.97
N ILE A 71 0.86 3.15 -5.26
CA ILE A 71 1.36 3.32 -6.63
C ILE A 71 1.50 1.96 -7.34
N GLU A 72 2.07 0.96 -6.67
CA GLU A 72 2.23 -0.38 -7.22
C GLU A 72 0.87 -1.05 -7.50
N ASN A 73 -0.09 -0.91 -6.57
CA ASN A 73 -1.44 -1.42 -6.75
C ASN A 73 -2.18 -0.71 -7.90
N GLN A 74 -2.04 0.61 -8.03
CA GLN A 74 -2.64 1.37 -9.12
C GLN A 74 -2.12 0.89 -10.48
N ALA A 75 -0.85 0.55 -10.61
CA ALA A 75 -0.31 -0.04 -11.83
C ALA A 75 -0.99 -1.37 -12.19
N VAL A 76 -1.24 -2.23 -11.19
CA VAL A 76 -1.96 -3.50 -11.37
C VAL A 76 -3.42 -3.25 -11.75
N LEU A 77 -4.10 -2.36 -11.04
CA LEU A 77 -5.51 -2.03 -11.29
C LEU A 77 -5.70 -1.44 -12.70
N ASN A 78 -4.82 -0.52 -13.13
CA ASN A 78 -4.86 0.04 -14.48
C ASN A 78 -4.75 -1.04 -15.56
N LYS A 79 -3.93 -2.08 -15.33
CA LYS A 79 -3.86 -3.23 -16.24
C LYS A 79 -5.17 -4.01 -16.27
N ILE A 80 -5.80 -4.24 -15.11
CA ILE A 80 -7.10 -4.94 -15.02
C ILE A 80 -8.18 -4.14 -15.75
N PHE A 81 -8.28 -2.84 -15.51
CA PHE A 81 -9.31 -1.98 -16.09
C PHE A 81 -9.14 -1.72 -17.59
N SER A 82 -7.94 -1.94 -18.13
CA SER A 82 -7.67 -1.80 -19.57
C SER A 82 -8.36 -2.87 -20.42
N ASP A 83 -8.81 -3.98 -19.82
CA ASP A 83 -9.56 -5.01 -20.53
C ASP A 83 -11.02 -4.61 -20.76
N ARG A 84 -11.27 -4.05 -21.96
CA ARG A 84 -12.58 -3.59 -22.41
C ARG A 84 -13.59 -4.71 -22.68
N THR A 85 -13.19 -5.98 -22.65
CA THR A 85 -14.11 -7.10 -22.88
C THR A 85 -14.96 -7.42 -21.63
N THR A 86 -14.61 -6.82 -20.50
CA THR A 86 -15.31 -6.99 -19.23
C THR A 86 -16.22 -5.79 -18.94
N LYS A 87 -17.32 -6.02 -18.21
CA LYS A 87 -18.18 -4.92 -17.73
C LYS A 87 -17.42 -3.89 -16.89
N LEU A 88 -16.40 -4.34 -16.15
CA LEU A 88 -15.53 -3.47 -15.37
C LEU A 88 -14.71 -2.54 -16.27
N GLY A 89 -14.13 -3.07 -17.34
CA GLY A 89 -13.41 -2.28 -18.33
C GLY A 89 -14.32 -1.32 -19.09
N GLU A 90 -15.50 -1.76 -19.52
CA GLU A 90 -16.51 -0.88 -20.13
C GLU A 90 -16.89 0.29 -19.20
N PHE A 91 -17.16 -0.01 -17.93
CA PHE A 91 -17.46 1.01 -16.92
C PHE A 91 -16.28 1.95 -16.66
N TYR A 92 -15.05 1.45 -16.62
CA TYR A 92 -13.87 2.30 -16.47
C TYR A 92 -13.69 3.23 -17.68
N GLN A 93 -13.93 2.73 -18.91
CA GLN A 93 -13.83 3.57 -20.11
C GLN A 93 -14.92 4.64 -20.17
N SER A 94 -16.12 4.40 -19.65
CA SER A 94 -17.17 5.43 -19.61
C SER A 94 -16.78 6.62 -18.72
N CYS A 95 -15.97 6.38 -17.68
CA CYS A 95 -15.38 7.45 -16.86
C CYS A 95 -14.32 8.26 -17.62
N LEU A 96 -13.56 7.62 -18.51
CA LEU A 96 -12.48 8.26 -19.26
C LEU A 96 -12.94 8.99 -20.54
N ASP A 97 -14.15 8.72 -21.03
CA ASP A 97 -14.72 9.38 -22.22
C ASP A 97 -15.21 10.80 -21.92
N THR A 98 -14.24 11.70 -21.70
CA THR A 98 -14.49 13.11 -21.39
C THR A 98 -15.22 13.85 -22.50
N ALA A 99 -15.14 13.40 -23.76
CA ALA A 99 -15.86 14.01 -24.88
C ALA A 99 -17.38 13.78 -24.75
N THR A 100 -17.79 12.54 -24.51
CA THR A 100 -19.19 12.21 -24.25
C THR A 100 -19.69 12.89 -22.97
N LEU A 101 -18.92 12.84 -21.87
CA LEU A 101 -19.28 13.51 -20.61
C LEU A 101 -19.47 15.03 -20.80
N SER A 102 -18.59 15.68 -21.56
CA SER A 102 -18.69 17.12 -21.84
C SER A 102 -19.91 17.44 -22.71
N SER A 103 -20.24 16.59 -23.69
CA SER A 103 -21.43 16.77 -24.54
C SER A 103 -22.73 16.59 -23.78
N LEU A 104 -22.78 15.70 -22.80
CA LEU A 104 -23.98 15.43 -22.00
C LEU A 104 -24.25 16.52 -20.95
N GLY A 105 -23.20 17.20 -20.47
CA GLY A 105 -23.33 18.25 -19.47
C GLY A 105 -24.07 17.76 -18.22
N LEU A 106 -25.09 18.51 -17.78
CA LEU A 106 -25.88 18.19 -16.58
C LEU A 106 -27.15 17.38 -16.87
N THR A 107 -27.46 17.10 -18.13
CA THR A 107 -28.71 16.41 -18.52
C THR A 107 -28.93 15.08 -17.78
N PRO A 108 -27.91 14.22 -17.56
CA PRO A 108 -28.10 12.97 -16.80
C PRO A 108 -28.52 13.15 -15.33
N LEU A 109 -28.35 14.36 -14.76
CA LEU A 109 -28.68 14.66 -13.35
C LEU A 109 -30.05 15.32 -13.17
N GLU A 110 -30.76 15.65 -14.26
CA GLU A 110 -32.02 16.41 -14.20
C GLU A 110 -33.08 15.76 -13.31
N ASP A 111 -33.26 14.44 -13.42
CA ASP A 111 -34.26 13.73 -12.61
C ASP A 111 -33.85 13.66 -11.13
N SER A 112 -32.55 13.56 -10.84
CA SER A 112 -32.04 13.68 -9.46
C SER A 112 -32.31 15.07 -8.88
N PHE A 113 -32.12 16.13 -9.67
CA PHE A 113 -32.44 17.49 -9.23
C PHE A 113 -33.95 17.71 -9.01
N LYS A 114 -34.81 17.12 -9.84
CA LYS A 114 -36.27 17.16 -9.63
C LYS A 114 -36.66 16.47 -8.32
N ALA A 115 -36.08 15.30 -8.05
CA ALA A 115 -36.40 14.50 -6.86
C ALA A 115 -35.98 15.17 -5.54
N ILE A 116 -34.92 15.97 -5.51
CA ILE A 116 -34.46 16.66 -4.29
C ILE A 116 -35.29 17.93 -4.00
N ARG A 117 -35.90 18.54 -5.03
CA ARG A 117 -36.63 19.82 -4.92
C ARG A 117 -38.12 19.67 -4.58
N SER A 118 -38.65 18.45 -4.53
CA SER A 118 -40.03 18.14 -4.13
C SER A 118 -40.15 17.97 -2.61
#